data_AF-A0A3C2ALP1-F1
#
_entry.id   AF-A0A3C2ALP1-F1
#
_cell.length_a   1.000
_cell.length_b   1.000
_cell.length_c   1.000
_cell.angle_alpha   90.00
_cell.angle_beta   90.00
_cell.angle_gamma   90.00
#
_symmetry.space_group_name_H-M   'P 1'
#
loop_
_entity.id
_entity.type
_entity.pdbx_description
1 polymer ?
#
loop_
_entity_poly.entity_id
_entity_poly.type
_entity_poly.pdbx_seq_one_letter_code
_entity_poly.pdbx_strand_id
1 'polypeptide(L)'
;MRYLIFILLALSLNGCAYYFGNSWQNSYKKIDKTDYPKFSQRPNRISDQKLATHPLVNHWADKDVVRPTKNDQRGPERLLIAKLIAKKDIEFVNNYLLESIPWGNSGTSGKLNPKGDYDFTTVILAAILHRFANDSIVLWNKTEEHIARTLLIEEGGKPHKKTPKVMGIMKDTENHILMTNISQYLKNQWMWHHNEMDVNYDNVANGLEQFLLNNLDELHTTGQYEFNSKPYEGYTISALLILHAYAASDKLKLKAKEVLDAWVWEYIQTSYKFRKSAPFRRRMTRFKSTSLEDNASTSMMKTWYLEHEKGVFDVKDIKHNHHQALSALIYDYRPPTEIWNAYTSERLVLIGHGKGSSPEMHSRGKGFMLSAGGFQRGQASQLVTRPIVLMLDDGVMDHMKCFHINGKGKWQKWNNTGVHHRFAVGR
;
A
#
# COMPACT_ATOMS: atom_id res chain seq x y z
N MET A 1 -15.11 23.92 30.98
CA MET A 1 -13.72 23.81 30.44
C MET A 1 -13.55 22.67 29.43
N ARG A 2 -13.91 21.40 29.72
CA ARG A 2 -13.81 20.27 28.76
C ARG A 2 -14.59 20.46 27.44
N TYR A 3 -15.81 21.00 27.49
CA TYR A 3 -16.61 21.30 26.30
C TYR A 3 -16.03 22.43 25.43
N LEU A 4 -15.43 23.44 26.06
CA LEU A 4 -14.79 24.56 25.36
C LEU A 4 -13.52 24.11 24.62
N ILE A 5 -12.74 23.21 25.23
CA ILE A 5 -11.57 22.55 24.60
C ILE A 5 -12.02 21.69 23.41
N PHE A 6 -13.14 20.96 23.53
CA PHE A 6 -13.69 20.14 22.44
C PHE A 6 -14.17 21.00 21.25
N ILE A 7 -14.78 22.16 21.53
CA ILE A 7 -15.25 23.10 20.50
C ILE A 7 -14.06 23.83 19.85
N LEU A 8 -13.04 24.23 20.61
CA LEU A 8 -11.82 24.83 20.08
C LEU A 8 -10.97 23.84 19.27
N LEU A 9 -10.93 22.57 19.68
CA LEU A 9 -10.41 21.47 18.86
C LEU A 9 -11.25 21.35 17.59
N ALA A 10 -12.57 21.18 17.66
CA ALA A 10 -13.42 21.04 16.48
C ALA A 10 -13.28 22.20 15.46
N LEU A 11 -13.12 23.44 15.93
CA LEU A 11 -12.98 24.64 15.09
C LEU A 11 -11.58 24.80 14.48
N SER A 12 -10.51 24.41 15.18
CA SER A 12 -9.14 24.39 14.64
C SER A 12 -8.88 23.20 13.70
N LEU A 13 -9.74 22.18 13.78
CA LEU A 13 -9.67 20.89 13.09
C LEU A 13 -10.55 20.79 11.83
N ASN A 14 -10.99 21.91 11.22
CA ASN A 14 -11.67 21.88 9.91
C ASN A 14 -10.81 21.25 8.79
N GLY A 15 -9.48 21.20 8.94
CA GLY A 15 -8.55 20.43 8.10
C GLY A 15 -8.23 19.02 8.61
N CYS A 16 -8.81 18.65 9.74
CA CYS A 16 -8.54 17.47 10.55
C CYS A 16 -9.79 16.61 10.77
N ALA A 17 -10.91 16.88 10.10
CA ALA A 17 -12.00 15.92 9.94
C ALA A 17 -11.49 14.58 9.37
N TYR A 18 -10.35 14.62 8.68
CA TYR A 18 -9.56 13.46 8.32
C TYR A 18 -9.22 12.53 9.49
N TYR A 19 -9.05 13.09 10.70
CA TYR A 19 -8.68 12.39 11.93
C TYR A 19 -9.86 11.90 12.78
N PHE A 20 -11.11 12.18 12.38
CA PHE A 20 -12.29 11.78 13.16
C PHE A 20 -13.15 10.74 12.43
N GLY A 21 -12.68 10.27 11.27
CA GLY A 21 -13.26 9.16 10.54
C GLY A 21 -13.00 7.83 11.23
N ASN A 22 -13.80 7.53 12.25
CA ASN A 22 -13.78 6.28 13.02
C ASN A 22 -14.16 5.01 12.22
N SER A 23 -13.95 4.96 10.91
CA SER A 23 -14.28 3.78 10.10
C SER A 23 -13.43 2.54 10.44
N TRP A 24 -12.29 2.72 11.11
CA TRP A 24 -11.46 1.64 11.64
C TRP A 24 -12.00 0.98 12.92
N GLN A 25 -12.80 1.68 13.72
CA GLN A 25 -13.10 1.26 15.10
C GLN A 25 -14.36 0.41 15.25
N ASN A 26 -15.13 0.20 14.18
CA ASN A 26 -16.36 -0.58 14.25
C ASN A 26 -16.44 -1.54 13.04
N SER A 27 -16.17 -2.84 13.27
CA SER A 27 -16.10 -3.96 12.29
C SER A 27 -17.36 -4.88 12.26
N TYR A 28 -17.98 -5.17 11.09
CA TYR A 28 -19.17 -6.03 10.85
C TYR A 28 -18.50 -7.34 10.47
N LYS A 29 -18.65 -8.30 11.37
CA LYS A 29 -18.36 -9.71 11.18
C LYS A 29 -19.36 -10.42 10.25
N LYS A 30 -20.07 -9.71 9.35
CA LYS A 30 -21.28 -10.24 8.69
C LYS A 30 -21.35 -10.13 7.16
N ILE A 31 -20.30 -9.67 6.48
CA ILE A 31 -20.18 -9.93 5.04
C ILE A 31 -19.36 -11.21 4.95
N ASP A 32 -19.98 -12.29 4.50
CA ASP A 32 -19.25 -13.50 4.16
C ASP A 32 -18.24 -13.12 3.08
N LYS A 33 -16.96 -13.09 3.47
CA LYS A 33 -15.88 -12.85 2.51
C LYS A 33 -15.98 -13.92 1.43
N THR A 34 -15.72 -13.52 0.19
CA THR A 34 -15.54 -14.52 -0.86
C THR A 34 -14.44 -15.48 -0.43
N ASP A 35 -14.73 -16.78 -0.46
CA ASP A 35 -13.79 -17.82 -0.06
C ASP A 35 -12.43 -17.58 -0.72
N TYR A 36 -11.41 -17.63 0.13
CA TYR A 36 -10.02 -17.49 -0.27
C TYR A 36 -9.43 -18.89 -0.41
N PRO A 37 -9.09 -19.34 -1.64
CA PRO A 37 -8.53 -20.67 -1.83
C PRO A 37 -7.09 -20.73 -1.33
N LYS A 38 -6.64 -21.94 -0.94
CA LYS A 38 -5.22 -22.18 -0.70
C LYS A 38 -4.50 -22.27 -2.03
N PHE A 39 -3.45 -21.47 -2.20
CA PHE A 39 -2.61 -21.48 -3.39
C PHE A 39 -1.30 -22.21 -3.17
N SER A 40 -0.81 -22.89 -4.19
CA SER A 40 0.32 -23.82 -4.07
C SER A 40 1.51 -23.44 -4.94
N GLN A 41 1.27 -23.03 -6.19
CA GLN A 41 2.32 -22.78 -7.16
C GLN A 41 2.59 -21.29 -7.34
N ARG A 42 3.88 -20.92 -7.35
CA ARG A 42 4.32 -19.55 -7.58
C ARG A 42 5.47 -19.54 -8.55
N PRO A 43 5.55 -18.54 -9.44
CA PRO A 43 6.74 -18.34 -10.22
C PRO A 43 7.88 -17.90 -9.31
N ASN A 44 9.10 -18.23 -9.71
CA ASN A 44 10.29 -17.75 -9.03
C ASN A 44 10.46 -16.23 -9.25
N ARG A 45 11.03 -15.55 -8.27
CA ARG A 45 11.53 -14.19 -8.47
C ARG A 45 12.57 -14.21 -9.60
N ILE A 46 12.63 -13.15 -10.39
CA ILE A 46 13.75 -12.96 -11.30
C ILE A 46 15.06 -12.85 -10.51
N SER A 47 16.12 -13.44 -11.08
CA SER A 47 17.45 -13.40 -10.49
C SER A 47 17.97 -11.97 -10.43
N ASP A 48 18.86 -11.69 -9.48
CA ASP A 48 19.43 -10.35 -9.32
C ASP A 48 20.21 -9.88 -10.55
N GLN A 49 20.85 -10.81 -11.27
CA GLN A 49 21.51 -10.52 -12.54
C GLN A 49 20.52 -10.00 -13.60
N LYS A 50 19.36 -10.67 -13.75
CA LYS A 50 18.32 -10.23 -14.69
C LYS A 50 17.66 -8.93 -14.23
N LEU A 51 17.45 -8.80 -12.91
CA LEU A 51 16.84 -7.62 -12.31
C LEU A 51 17.70 -6.37 -12.53
N ALA A 52 19.03 -6.48 -12.43
CA ALA A 52 19.97 -5.37 -12.66
C ALA A 52 19.84 -4.75 -14.06
N THR A 53 19.48 -5.56 -15.06
CA THR A 53 19.28 -5.12 -16.45
C THR A 53 17.80 -4.93 -16.82
N HIS A 54 16.87 -5.14 -15.88
CA HIS A 54 15.45 -5.15 -16.18
C HIS A 54 14.95 -3.76 -16.66
N PRO A 55 14.12 -3.67 -17.72
CA PRO A 55 13.69 -2.38 -18.29
C PRO A 55 13.07 -1.41 -17.27
N LEU A 56 12.23 -1.91 -16.35
CA LEU A 56 11.66 -1.08 -15.28
C LEU A 56 12.71 -0.59 -14.28
N VAL A 57 13.71 -1.41 -13.94
CA VAL A 57 14.77 -0.99 -13.01
C VAL A 57 15.61 0.10 -13.67
N ASN A 58 16.04 -0.11 -14.92
CA ASN A 58 16.78 0.89 -15.68
C ASN A 58 15.99 2.19 -15.87
N HIS A 59 14.69 2.11 -16.18
CA HIS A 59 13.82 3.29 -16.27
C HIS A 59 13.85 4.16 -15.00
N TRP A 60 14.00 3.56 -13.82
CA TRP A 60 14.15 4.28 -12.56
C TRP A 60 15.60 4.67 -12.27
N ALA A 61 16.55 3.77 -12.50
CA ALA A 61 17.96 4.00 -12.25
C ALA A 61 18.56 5.11 -13.13
N ASP A 62 18.01 5.34 -14.33
CA ASP A 62 18.50 6.35 -15.28
C ASP A 62 17.96 7.76 -14.98
N LYS A 63 17.06 7.91 -14.01
CA LYS A 63 16.57 9.23 -13.60
C LYS A 63 17.57 9.93 -12.69
N ASP A 64 17.66 11.24 -12.86
CA ASP A 64 18.45 12.09 -11.97
C ASP A 64 17.83 12.13 -10.57
N VAL A 65 18.71 12.09 -9.57
CA VAL A 65 18.32 12.26 -8.17
C VAL A 65 18.52 13.72 -7.81
N VAL A 66 17.41 14.44 -7.64
CA VAL A 66 17.42 15.81 -7.14
C VAL A 66 17.18 15.76 -5.63
N ARG A 67 18.08 16.36 -4.84
CA ARG A 67 17.85 16.55 -3.40
C ARG A 67 16.61 17.44 -3.23
N PRO A 68 15.55 16.94 -2.59
CA PRO A 68 14.35 17.74 -2.42
C PRO A 68 14.65 18.98 -1.58
N THR A 69 14.13 20.13 -2.00
CA THR A 69 14.11 21.33 -1.13
C THR A 69 13.15 21.07 0.05
N LYS A 70 13.27 21.84 1.14
CA LYS A 70 12.65 21.63 2.48
C LYS A 70 11.13 21.28 2.55
N ASN A 71 10.41 21.23 1.43
CA ASN A 71 8.97 21.02 1.35
C ASN A 71 8.51 19.76 0.58
N ASP A 72 9.41 18.95 -0.02
CA ASP A 72 8.99 17.69 -0.64
C ASP A 72 9.13 16.51 0.33
N GLN A 73 7.99 15.97 0.75
CA GLN A 73 7.83 14.92 1.76
C GLN A 73 8.02 13.50 1.19
N ARG A 74 8.45 13.36 -0.08
CA ARG A 74 8.72 12.06 -0.70
C ARG A 74 10.14 12.06 -1.25
N GLY A 75 11.03 11.37 -0.54
CA GLY A 75 12.43 11.30 -0.92
C GLY A 75 12.69 10.45 -2.17
N PRO A 76 13.93 10.50 -2.68
CA PRO A 76 14.36 9.76 -3.87
C PRO A 76 14.68 8.28 -3.59
N GLU A 77 14.32 7.70 -2.44
CA GLU A 77 14.84 6.40 -2.00
C GLU A 77 14.50 5.25 -2.95
N ARG A 78 13.38 5.36 -3.68
CA ARG A 78 13.03 4.40 -4.75
C ARG A 78 13.93 4.49 -5.97
N LEU A 79 14.47 5.67 -6.26
CA LEU A 79 15.51 5.86 -7.27
C LEU A 79 16.83 5.29 -6.77
N LEU A 80 17.17 5.54 -5.51
CA LEU A 80 18.40 5.03 -4.89
C LEU A 80 18.45 3.50 -4.92
N ILE A 81 17.37 2.83 -4.47
CA ILE A 81 17.33 1.36 -4.51
C ILE A 81 17.40 0.83 -5.95
N ALA A 82 16.77 1.49 -6.93
CA ALA A 82 16.86 1.10 -8.34
C ALA A 82 18.29 1.25 -8.89
N LYS A 83 18.98 2.35 -8.57
CA LYS A 83 20.39 2.60 -8.92
C LYS A 83 21.30 1.53 -8.33
N LEU A 84 21.13 1.19 -7.05
CA LEU A 84 21.89 0.12 -6.40
C LEU A 84 21.63 -1.26 -7.04
N ILE A 85 20.37 -1.60 -7.34
CA ILE A 85 20.03 -2.85 -8.05
C ILE A 85 20.68 -2.90 -9.43
N ALA A 86 20.64 -1.80 -10.18
CA ALA A 86 21.26 -1.68 -11.50
C ALA A 86 22.80 -1.56 -11.46
N LYS A 87 23.40 -1.46 -10.26
CA LYS A 87 24.81 -1.14 -10.04
C LYS A 87 25.27 0.13 -10.77
N LYS A 88 24.37 1.14 -10.81
CA LYS A 88 24.60 2.46 -11.39
C LYS A 88 24.80 3.49 -10.30
N ASP A 89 25.69 4.46 -10.54
CA ASP A 89 25.94 5.61 -9.66
C ASP A 89 26.19 5.23 -8.19
N ILE A 90 26.87 4.11 -7.93
CA ILE A 90 27.07 3.55 -6.59
C ILE A 90 27.68 4.57 -5.63
N GLU A 91 28.75 5.24 -6.06
CA GLU A 91 29.44 6.26 -5.28
C GLU A 91 28.49 7.43 -4.93
N PHE A 92 27.75 7.92 -5.91
CA PHE A 92 26.77 8.98 -5.71
C PHE A 92 25.70 8.57 -4.71
N VAL A 93 25.12 7.36 -4.83
CA VAL A 93 24.06 6.90 -3.91
C VAL A 93 24.60 6.80 -2.48
N ASN A 94 25.79 6.25 -2.29
CA ASN A 94 26.40 6.14 -0.97
C ASN A 94 26.70 7.51 -0.36
N ASN A 95 27.31 8.42 -1.10
CA ASN A 95 27.54 9.79 -0.64
C ASN A 95 26.22 10.52 -0.35
N TYR A 96 25.21 10.32 -1.20
CA TYR A 96 23.88 10.89 -0.99
C TYR A 96 23.31 10.51 0.37
N LEU A 97 23.36 9.22 0.68
CA LEU A 97 22.84 8.64 1.92
C LEU A 97 23.64 9.10 3.15
N LEU A 98 24.97 9.10 3.07
CA LEU A 98 25.86 9.56 4.15
C LEU A 98 25.65 11.04 4.52
N GLU A 99 25.41 11.89 3.53
CA GLU A 99 25.12 13.31 3.75
C GLU A 99 23.67 13.57 4.17
N SER A 100 22.78 12.57 4.05
CA SER A 100 21.38 12.73 4.40
C SER A 100 21.18 12.75 5.91
N ILE A 101 20.17 13.49 6.36
CA ILE A 101 19.69 13.51 7.73
C ILE A 101 18.17 13.26 7.74
N PRO A 102 17.59 12.77 8.84
CA PRO A 102 16.14 12.66 8.97
C PRO A 102 15.45 14.00 8.71
N TRP A 103 14.58 14.04 7.70
CA TRP A 103 13.86 15.27 7.34
C TRP A 103 12.58 15.47 8.14
N GLY A 104 12.07 14.41 8.79
CA GLY A 104 10.80 14.44 9.51
C GLY A 104 10.66 13.38 10.59
N ASN A 105 9.41 13.17 11.01
CA ASN A 105 8.97 12.20 12.01
C ASN A 105 8.03 11.18 11.35
N SER A 106 7.88 10.03 11.99
CA SER A 106 6.93 8.99 11.56
C SER A 106 5.47 9.41 11.75
N GLY A 107 4.58 8.77 10.99
CA GLY A 107 3.14 8.89 11.12
C GLY A 107 2.54 10.05 10.32
N THR A 108 1.21 10.10 10.28
CA THR A 108 0.48 11.03 9.40
C THR A 108 0.94 12.49 9.57
N SER A 109 1.22 13.16 8.45
CA SER A 109 1.44 14.59 8.38
C SER A 109 0.16 15.42 8.61
N GLY A 110 0.32 16.59 9.24
CA GLY A 110 -0.79 17.54 9.43
C GLY A 110 -0.38 18.73 10.29
N LYS A 111 -1.34 19.59 10.66
CA LYS A 111 -1.05 20.83 11.42
C LYS A 111 -0.28 20.57 12.72
N LEU A 112 -0.60 19.46 13.41
CA LEU A 112 0.05 19.09 14.66
C LEU A 112 1.35 18.30 14.42
N ASN A 113 1.51 17.65 13.27
CA ASN A 113 2.72 16.94 12.87
C ASN A 113 3.19 17.41 11.47
N PRO A 114 3.68 18.66 11.33
CA PRO A 114 3.95 19.27 10.02
C PRO A 114 5.09 18.59 9.25
N LYS A 115 5.94 17.86 9.97
CA LYS A 115 7.03 17.04 9.42
C LYS A 115 6.72 15.54 9.48
N GLY A 116 5.45 15.13 9.48
CA GLY A 116 5.08 13.72 9.38
C GLY A 116 5.49 13.11 8.04
N ASP A 117 5.09 11.86 7.81
CA ASP A 117 5.32 11.08 6.59
C ASP A 117 6.77 10.62 6.37
N TYR A 118 7.67 10.77 7.35
CA TYR A 118 9.04 10.26 7.21
C TYR A 118 9.10 8.73 7.10
N ASP A 119 8.06 8.03 7.56
CA ASP A 119 7.94 6.57 7.43
C ASP A 119 7.86 6.08 5.97
N PHE A 120 7.50 6.96 5.02
CA PHE A 120 7.61 6.68 3.58
C PHE A 120 9.07 6.53 3.11
N THR A 121 9.99 7.28 3.74
CA THR A 121 11.44 7.20 3.51
C THR A 121 12.02 6.00 4.27
N THR A 122 11.74 5.89 5.58
CA THR A 122 12.40 4.87 6.42
C THR A 122 12.11 3.44 5.99
N VAL A 123 10.90 3.15 5.51
CA VAL A 123 10.57 1.77 5.05
C VAL A 123 11.40 1.36 3.83
N ILE A 124 11.68 2.28 2.90
CA ILE A 124 12.53 2.00 1.74
C ILE A 124 14.01 1.96 2.14
N LEU A 125 14.45 2.82 3.06
CA LEU A 125 15.80 2.74 3.62
C LEU A 125 16.05 1.41 4.34
N ALA A 126 15.08 0.91 5.08
CA ALA A 126 15.15 -0.42 5.69
C ALA A 126 15.26 -1.53 4.62
N ALA A 127 14.56 -1.38 3.49
CA ALA A 127 14.72 -2.30 2.36
C ALA A 127 16.12 -2.23 1.73
N ILE A 128 16.69 -1.03 1.56
CA ILE A 128 18.08 -0.85 1.06
C ILE A 128 19.06 -1.53 2.01
N LEU A 129 18.93 -1.26 3.31
CA LEU A 129 19.74 -1.84 4.38
C LEU A 129 19.78 -3.37 4.27
N HIS A 130 18.62 -4.02 4.33
CA HIS A 130 18.56 -5.49 4.35
C HIS A 130 18.86 -6.15 3.00
N ARG A 131 18.63 -5.44 1.88
CA ARG A 131 18.95 -5.97 0.56
C ARG A 131 20.45 -6.03 0.28
N PHE A 132 21.20 -5.06 0.79
CA PHE A 132 22.61 -4.86 0.42
C PHE A 132 23.59 -4.92 1.60
N ALA A 133 23.14 -5.20 2.83
CA ALA A 133 23.99 -5.29 4.03
C ALA A 133 25.25 -6.16 3.84
N ASN A 134 25.17 -7.22 3.02
CA ASN A 134 26.29 -8.14 2.79
C ASN A 134 27.06 -7.88 1.49
N ASP A 135 26.80 -6.76 0.79
CA ASP A 135 27.47 -6.38 -0.46
C ASP A 135 28.11 -4.99 -0.30
N SER A 136 29.29 -4.97 0.32
CA SER A 136 30.06 -3.74 0.62
C SER A 136 30.54 -2.99 -0.63
N ILE A 137 30.50 -3.64 -1.81
CA ILE A 137 30.80 -3.01 -3.09
C ILE A 137 29.63 -2.11 -3.52
N VAL A 138 28.39 -2.53 -3.24
CA VAL A 138 27.17 -1.80 -3.62
C VAL A 138 26.73 -0.82 -2.53
N LEU A 139 26.72 -1.24 -1.27
CA LEU A 139 26.39 -0.39 -0.13
C LEU A 139 27.57 -0.39 0.84
N TRP A 140 28.28 0.72 0.95
CA TRP A 140 29.45 0.79 1.83
C TRP A 140 29.05 0.60 3.29
N ASN A 141 29.91 -0.08 4.08
CA ASN A 141 29.66 -0.35 5.50
C ASN A 141 29.33 0.93 6.30
N LYS A 142 30.01 2.06 6.02
CA LYS A 142 29.70 3.35 6.67
C LYS A 142 28.30 3.87 6.31
N THR A 143 27.84 3.62 5.09
CA THR A 143 26.51 4.01 4.62
C THR A 143 25.44 3.13 5.26
N GLU A 144 25.70 1.83 5.35
CA GLU A 144 24.86 0.87 6.05
C GLU A 144 24.63 1.28 7.52
N GLU A 145 25.72 1.56 8.23
CA GLU A 145 25.69 2.03 9.60
C GLU A 145 24.95 3.37 9.74
N HIS A 146 25.19 4.31 8.84
CA HIS A 146 24.50 5.60 8.83
C HIS A 146 22.99 5.45 8.60
N ILE A 147 22.57 4.56 7.69
CA ILE A 147 21.15 4.25 7.49
C ILE A 147 20.56 3.74 8.80
N ALA A 148 21.16 2.70 9.39
CA ALA A 148 20.63 2.03 10.57
C ALA A 148 20.59 2.95 11.79
N ARG A 149 21.68 3.67 12.08
CA ARG A 149 21.86 4.43 13.32
C ARG A 149 21.35 5.87 13.23
N THR A 150 21.30 6.46 12.03
CA THR A 150 20.93 7.88 11.86
C THR A 150 19.63 8.05 11.08
N LEU A 151 19.48 7.40 9.93
CA LEU A 151 18.31 7.66 9.07
C LEU A 151 17.05 6.91 9.50
N LEU A 152 17.17 5.72 10.11
CA LEU A 152 16.05 4.98 10.69
C LEU A 152 15.79 5.47 12.13
N ILE A 153 14.73 6.26 12.31
CA ILE A 153 14.50 7.01 13.55
C ILE A 153 13.70 6.25 14.63
N GLU A 154 12.97 5.20 14.26
CA GLU A 154 12.19 4.40 15.21
C GLU A 154 12.97 3.15 15.60
N GLU A 155 13.01 2.85 16.90
CA GLU A 155 13.67 1.66 17.44
C GLU A 155 12.99 1.16 18.73
N GLY A 156 13.40 0.01 19.25
CA GLY A 156 12.88 -0.52 20.50
C GLY A 156 11.55 -1.26 20.36
N GLY A 157 10.93 -1.61 21.49
CA GLY A 157 9.66 -2.34 21.59
C GLY A 157 8.39 -1.48 21.71
N LYS A 158 8.44 -0.20 21.36
CA LYS A 158 7.30 0.72 21.47
C LYS A 158 6.62 0.91 20.11
N PRO A 159 5.60 0.10 19.76
CA PRO A 159 4.96 0.20 18.46
C PRO A 159 4.16 1.48 18.26
N HIS A 160 4.26 2.06 17.06
CA HIS A 160 3.46 3.18 16.62
C HIS A 160 2.03 2.74 16.28
N LYS A 161 1.04 3.29 16.98
CA LYS A 161 -0.39 2.94 16.80
C LYS A 161 -1.29 4.13 16.53
N LYS A 162 -0.88 5.30 17.01
CA LYS A 162 -1.74 6.48 17.14
C LYS A 162 -1.17 7.60 16.31
N THR A 163 -2.04 8.42 15.75
CA THR A 163 -1.56 9.61 15.03
C THR A 163 -0.77 10.49 15.99
N PRO A 164 0.39 11.02 15.58
CA PRO A 164 1.19 11.87 16.43
C PRO A 164 0.43 13.11 16.89
N LYS A 165 0.67 13.49 18.15
CA LYS A 165 0.25 14.79 18.73
C LYS A 165 -1.26 15.07 18.74
N VAL A 166 -2.09 14.02 18.63
CA VAL A 166 -3.55 14.08 18.86
C VAL A 166 -3.96 13.41 20.18
N MET A 167 -3.09 13.46 21.20
CA MET A 167 -3.34 12.95 22.56
C MET A 167 -3.79 11.47 22.60
N GLY A 168 -3.39 10.65 21.64
CA GLY A 168 -3.74 9.22 21.57
C GLY A 168 -5.20 8.91 21.21
N ILE A 169 -5.99 9.93 20.89
CA ILE A 169 -7.43 9.82 20.65
C ILE A 169 -7.72 8.96 19.41
N MET A 170 -6.86 9.03 18.40
CA MET A 170 -7.12 8.40 17.10
C MET A 170 -5.95 7.49 16.65
N LYS A 171 -6.32 6.33 16.10
CA LYS A 171 -5.41 5.39 15.42
C LYS A 171 -4.81 6.07 14.18
N ASP A 172 -3.54 5.83 13.90
CA ASP A 172 -2.94 6.28 12.63
C ASP A 172 -3.49 5.46 11.45
N THR A 173 -3.20 5.87 10.21
CA THR A 173 -3.66 5.13 9.03
C THR A 173 -2.85 3.86 8.80
N GLU A 174 -3.41 2.95 8.01
CA GLU A 174 -2.87 1.61 7.77
C GLU A 174 -1.43 1.67 7.27
N ASN A 175 -1.19 2.49 6.24
CA ASN A 175 0.14 2.63 5.65
C ASN A 175 1.15 3.12 6.68
N HIS A 176 0.80 4.11 7.51
CA HIS A 176 1.72 4.66 8.50
C HIS A 176 2.04 3.67 9.60
N ILE A 177 1.04 2.94 10.10
CA ILE A 177 1.27 1.89 11.10
C ILE A 177 2.21 0.84 10.53
N LEU A 178 1.95 0.33 9.33
CA LEU A 178 2.80 -0.70 8.74
C LEU A 178 4.20 -0.18 8.44
N MET A 179 4.35 0.92 7.70
CA MET A 179 5.68 1.44 7.31
C MET A 179 6.53 1.78 8.53
N THR A 180 5.96 2.44 9.54
CA THR A 180 6.68 2.80 10.77
C THR A 180 7.16 1.55 11.50
N ASN A 181 6.25 0.65 11.87
CA ASN A 181 6.59 -0.50 12.70
C ASN A 181 7.42 -1.56 11.96
N ILE A 182 7.26 -1.70 10.64
CA ILE A 182 8.11 -2.59 9.84
C ILE A 182 9.52 -2.03 9.75
N SER A 183 9.68 -0.70 9.55
CA SER A 183 11.00 -0.08 9.57
C SER A 183 11.68 -0.21 10.95
N GLN A 184 10.92 -0.05 12.04
CA GLN A 184 11.38 -0.27 13.42
C GLN A 184 11.83 -1.72 13.65
N TYR A 185 11.02 -2.70 13.22
CA TYR A 185 11.35 -4.13 13.33
C TYR A 185 12.64 -4.46 12.59
N LEU A 186 12.78 -3.97 11.35
CA LEU A 186 13.96 -4.22 10.53
C LEU A 186 15.21 -3.51 11.05
N LYS A 187 15.08 -2.31 11.64
CA LYS A 187 16.19 -1.66 12.35
C LYS A 187 16.63 -2.48 13.55
N ASN A 188 15.69 -2.86 14.43
CA ASN A 188 15.98 -3.67 15.62
C ASN A 188 16.68 -4.98 15.23
N GLN A 189 16.19 -5.67 14.20
CA GLN A 189 16.82 -6.88 13.66
C GLN A 189 18.27 -6.64 13.22
N TRP A 190 18.52 -5.54 12.52
CA TRP A 190 19.87 -5.18 12.10
C TRP A 190 20.78 -4.90 13.31
N MET A 191 20.31 -4.12 14.28
CA MET A 191 21.05 -3.80 15.51
C MET A 191 21.41 -5.07 16.28
N TRP A 192 20.44 -5.96 16.47
CA TRP A 192 20.64 -7.25 17.15
C TRP A 192 21.72 -8.11 16.47
N HIS A 193 21.72 -8.19 15.13
CA HIS A 193 22.75 -8.92 14.39
C HIS A 193 24.14 -8.26 14.41
N HIS A 194 24.22 -6.98 14.75
CA HIS A 194 25.48 -6.24 14.86
C HIS A 194 25.99 -6.15 16.31
N ASN A 195 25.70 -7.18 17.10
CA ASN A 195 26.13 -7.37 18.49
C ASN A 195 25.58 -6.35 19.50
N GLU A 196 24.52 -5.62 19.15
CA GLU A 196 23.76 -4.81 20.10
C GLU A 196 22.74 -5.71 20.80
N MET A 197 23.21 -6.54 21.73
CA MET A 197 22.43 -7.55 22.47
C MET A 197 21.52 -6.94 23.56
N ASP A 198 21.01 -5.74 23.34
CA ASP A 198 20.01 -5.11 24.20
C ASP A 198 18.64 -5.73 23.91
N VAL A 199 17.89 -6.09 24.95
CA VAL A 199 16.51 -6.59 24.87
C VAL A 199 15.59 -5.63 24.10
N ASN A 200 15.92 -4.34 24.05
CA ASN A 200 15.23 -3.35 23.22
C ASN A 200 15.28 -3.69 21.72
N TYR A 201 16.31 -4.37 21.24
CA TYR A 201 16.47 -4.76 19.84
C TYR A 201 16.03 -6.20 19.53
N ASP A 202 15.79 -7.02 20.55
CA ASP A 202 15.13 -8.32 20.38
C ASP A 202 13.63 -8.12 20.12
N ASN A 203 13.21 -8.24 18.86
CA ASN A 203 11.83 -8.05 18.43
C ASN A 203 10.83 -9.04 19.05
N VAL A 204 11.30 -10.22 19.49
CA VAL A 204 10.46 -11.22 20.17
C VAL A 204 10.27 -10.80 21.62
N ALA A 205 11.37 -10.52 22.33
CA ALA A 205 11.32 -10.15 23.75
C ALA A 205 10.65 -8.78 23.98
N ASN A 206 10.85 -7.82 23.08
CA ASN A 206 10.31 -6.46 23.20
C ASN A 206 8.83 -6.34 22.77
N GLY A 207 8.24 -7.42 22.22
CA GLY A 207 6.83 -7.51 21.84
C GLY A 207 6.47 -6.90 20.48
N LEU A 208 7.43 -6.36 19.71
CA LEU A 208 7.17 -5.76 18.40
C LEU A 208 6.74 -6.80 17.36
N GLU A 209 7.32 -8.01 17.40
CA GLU A 209 6.91 -9.11 16.53
C GLU A 209 5.43 -9.48 16.76
N GLN A 210 5.04 -9.65 18.03
CA GLN A 210 3.68 -10.01 18.39
C GLN A 210 2.69 -8.90 18.01
N PHE A 211 3.08 -7.63 18.12
CA PHE A 211 2.28 -6.51 17.64
C PHE A 211 2.03 -6.59 16.13
N LEU A 212 3.08 -6.81 15.33
CA LEU A 212 2.95 -6.94 13.88
C LEU A 212 2.09 -8.14 13.49
N LEU A 213 2.27 -9.30 14.12
CA LEU A 213 1.43 -10.48 13.88
C LEU A 213 -0.05 -10.19 14.13
N ASN A 214 -0.37 -9.54 15.25
CA ASN A 214 -1.74 -9.16 15.58
C ASN A 214 -2.31 -8.15 14.56
N ASN A 215 -1.48 -7.21 14.10
CA ASN A 215 -1.91 -6.22 13.11
C ASN A 215 -2.16 -6.85 11.73
N LEU A 216 -1.32 -7.79 11.30
CA LEU A 216 -1.52 -8.53 10.05
C LEU A 216 -2.74 -9.46 10.12
N ASP A 217 -3.02 -10.06 11.29
CA ASP A 217 -4.23 -10.86 11.50
C ASP A 217 -5.50 -9.99 11.44
N GLU A 218 -5.47 -8.79 12.02
CA GLU A 218 -6.54 -7.79 11.88
C GLU A 218 -6.77 -7.45 10.39
N LEU A 219 -5.72 -7.21 9.61
CA LEU A 219 -5.82 -6.92 8.18
C LEU A 219 -6.41 -8.09 7.39
N HIS A 220 -5.91 -9.30 7.63
CA HIS A 220 -6.38 -10.51 6.96
C HIS A 220 -7.87 -10.77 7.26
N THR A 221 -8.28 -10.65 8.52
CA THR A 221 -9.65 -10.95 8.95
C THR A 221 -10.65 -9.85 8.58
N THR A 222 -10.24 -8.57 8.65
CA THR A 222 -11.16 -7.44 8.42
C THR A 222 -11.14 -6.89 7.00
N GLY A 223 -10.14 -7.27 6.19
CA GLY A 223 -9.89 -6.70 4.86
C GLY A 223 -9.07 -5.41 4.99
N GLN A 224 -8.45 -4.95 3.90
CA GLN A 224 -7.62 -3.74 3.96
C GLN A 224 -8.49 -2.47 3.91
N TYR A 225 -8.27 -1.54 4.84
CA TYR A 225 -8.94 -0.25 4.78
C TYR A 225 -8.42 0.57 3.60
N GLU A 226 -7.17 0.41 3.21
CA GLU A 226 -6.56 1.21 2.15
C GLU A 226 -6.70 0.63 0.75
N PHE A 227 -7.35 -0.52 0.59
CA PHE A 227 -7.53 -1.23 -0.68
C PHE A 227 -7.97 -0.33 -1.87
N ASN A 228 -8.68 0.77 -1.62
CA ASN A 228 -9.09 1.71 -2.68
C ASN A 228 -8.70 3.17 -2.41
N SER A 229 -7.67 3.35 -1.60
CA SER A 229 -6.98 4.61 -1.41
C SER A 229 -5.87 4.75 -2.45
N LYS A 230 -6.13 5.28 -3.65
CA LYS A 230 -5.16 5.35 -4.77
C LYS A 230 -4.21 6.55 -4.68
N PRO A 231 -3.47 6.70 -3.58
CA PRO A 231 -2.15 6.05 -3.66
C PRO A 231 -1.72 5.24 -2.43
N TYR A 232 -2.41 5.39 -1.29
CA TYR A 232 -2.08 4.78 0.00
C TYR A 232 -2.04 3.24 -0.02
N GLU A 233 -2.91 2.59 -0.81
CA GLU A 233 -2.88 1.13 -1.03
C GLU A 233 -1.48 0.65 -1.40
N GLY A 234 -0.83 1.30 -2.36
CA GLY A 234 0.48 0.88 -2.85
C GLY A 234 1.57 0.94 -1.76
N TYR A 235 1.45 1.86 -0.81
CA TYR A 235 2.39 1.98 0.30
C TYR A 235 2.17 0.89 1.36
N THR A 236 0.92 0.58 1.71
CA THR A 236 0.57 -0.60 2.52
C THR A 236 1.16 -1.87 1.90
N ILE A 237 0.92 -2.10 0.61
CA ILE A 237 1.41 -3.29 -0.08
C ILE A 237 2.94 -3.30 -0.18
N SER A 238 3.58 -2.17 -0.49
CA SER A 238 5.04 -2.07 -0.50
C SER A 238 5.65 -2.44 0.86
N ALA A 239 5.06 -1.97 1.96
CA ALA A 239 5.54 -2.32 3.31
C ALA A 239 5.42 -3.82 3.58
N LEU A 240 4.30 -4.45 3.18
CA LEU A 240 4.10 -5.90 3.30
C LEU A 240 5.10 -6.69 2.44
N LEU A 241 5.39 -6.23 1.22
CA LEU A 241 6.40 -6.85 0.35
C LEU A 241 7.80 -6.81 0.99
N ILE A 242 8.15 -5.70 1.62
CA ILE A 242 9.42 -5.50 2.34
C ILE A 242 9.48 -6.43 3.57
N LEU A 243 8.43 -6.49 4.37
CA LEU A 243 8.36 -7.37 5.54
C LEU A 243 8.51 -8.85 5.13
N HIS A 244 7.78 -9.26 4.08
CA HIS A 244 7.87 -10.61 3.54
C HIS A 244 9.28 -10.96 3.05
N ALA A 245 9.98 -10.02 2.42
CA ALA A 245 11.33 -10.24 1.93
C ALA A 245 12.36 -10.34 3.07
N TYR A 246 12.29 -9.44 4.06
CA TYR A 246 13.44 -9.19 4.94
C TYR A 246 13.26 -9.55 6.42
N ALA A 247 12.05 -9.86 6.89
CA ALA A 247 11.88 -10.28 8.29
C ALA A 247 12.67 -11.57 8.59
N ALA A 248 13.33 -11.62 9.74
CA ALA A 248 13.99 -12.84 10.22
C ALA A 248 12.97 -13.91 10.64
N SER A 249 11.79 -13.50 11.13
CA SER A 249 10.74 -14.43 11.56
C SER A 249 9.96 -15.00 10.38
N ASP A 250 10.08 -16.31 10.17
CA ASP A 250 9.28 -17.06 9.19
C ASP A 250 7.78 -16.94 9.43
N LYS A 251 7.38 -16.81 10.70
CA LYS A 251 5.97 -16.61 11.09
C LYS A 251 5.44 -15.27 10.56
N LEU A 252 6.24 -14.20 10.68
CA LEU A 252 5.88 -12.89 10.13
C LEU A 252 5.87 -12.91 8.60
N LYS A 253 6.86 -13.55 7.97
CA LYS A 253 6.90 -13.71 6.51
C LYS A 253 5.65 -14.43 6.00
N LEU A 254 5.30 -15.56 6.61
CA LEU A 254 4.10 -16.33 6.26
C LEU A 254 2.83 -15.49 6.42
N LYS A 255 2.68 -14.78 7.54
CA LYS A 255 1.50 -13.95 7.78
C LYS A 255 1.41 -12.77 6.80
N ALA A 256 2.53 -12.14 6.45
CA ALA A 256 2.57 -11.08 5.42
C ALA A 256 2.16 -11.63 4.05
N LYS A 257 2.64 -12.84 3.69
CA LYS A 257 2.26 -13.55 2.47
C LYS A 257 0.76 -13.82 2.40
N GLU A 258 0.15 -14.29 3.50
CA GLU A 258 -1.30 -14.52 3.57
C GLU A 258 -2.10 -13.24 3.32
N VAL A 259 -1.68 -12.10 3.90
CA VAL A 259 -2.32 -10.80 3.64
C VAL A 259 -2.14 -10.38 2.18
N LEU A 260 -0.95 -10.56 1.61
CA LEU A 260 -0.67 -10.24 0.21
C LEU A 260 -1.50 -11.11 -0.75
N ASP A 261 -1.64 -12.40 -0.47
CA ASP A 261 -2.44 -13.27 -1.31
C ASP A 261 -3.93 -12.95 -1.26
N ALA A 262 -4.46 -12.65 -0.06
CA ALA A 262 -5.84 -12.20 0.09
C ALA A 262 -6.07 -10.93 -0.75
N TRP A 263 -5.14 -9.99 -0.71
CA TRP A 263 -5.19 -8.76 -1.51
C TRP A 263 -5.14 -9.00 -3.02
N VAL A 264 -4.22 -9.84 -3.48
CA VAL A 264 -4.12 -10.26 -4.89
C VAL A 264 -5.43 -10.90 -5.35
N TRP A 265 -5.99 -11.79 -4.54
CA TRP A 265 -7.26 -12.46 -4.81
C TRP A 265 -8.39 -11.44 -4.94
N GLU A 266 -8.56 -10.56 -3.96
CA GLU A 266 -9.54 -9.49 -3.97
C GLU A 266 -9.41 -8.61 -5.22
N TYR A 267 -8.18 -8.30 -5.67
CA TYR A 267 -7.96 -7.56 -6.91
C TYR A 267 -8.46 -8.32 -8.15
N ILE A 268 -8.14 -9.61 -8.28
CA ILE A 268 -8.61 -10.43 -9.42
C ILE A 268 -10.14 -10.47 -9.46
N GLN A 269 -10.78 -10.61 -8.29
CA GLN A 269 -12.23 -10.62 -8.19
C GLN A 269 -12.88 -9.27 -8.55
N THR A 270 -12.19 -8.15 -8.28
CA THR A 270 -12.74 -6.79 -8.44
C THR A 270 -12.24 -6.00 -9.66
N SER A 271 -11.45 -6.64 -10.53
CA SER A 271 -10.93 -6.02 -11.75
C SER A 271 -11.31 -6.76 -13.03
N TYR A 272 -11.44 -6.01 -14.13
CA TYR A 272 -11.74 -6.50 -15.47
C TYR A 272 -10.67 -6.11 -16.52
N LYS A 273 -9.83 -7.03 -16.98
CA LYS A 273 -8.65 -6.82 -17.83
C LYS A 273 -7.78 -5.66 -17.33
N PHE A 274 -7.39 -5.73 -16.06
CA PHE A 274 -6.64 -4.68 -15.35
C PHE A 274 -7.36 -3.34 -15.19
N ARG A 275 -8.68 -3.29 -15.42
CA ARG A 275 -9.53 -2.13 -15.13
C ARG A 275 -10.24 -2.31 -13.81
N LYS A 276 -10.21 -1.30 -12.94
CA LYS A 276 -10.86 -1.35 -11.62
C LYS A 276 -11.58 -0.02 -11.33
N SER A 277 -12.89 -0.11 -11.15
CA SER A 277 -13.77 1.03 -10.80
C SER A 277 -14.22 0.97 -9.34
N ALA A 278 -13.26 1.14 -8.43
CA ALA A 278 -13.53 1.09 -6.99
C ALA A 278 -13.70 2.50 -6.38
N PRO A 279 -14.49 2.66 -5.30
CA PRO A 279 -14.67 3.93 -4.59
C PRO A 279 -13.34 4.49 -4.09
N PHE A 280 -13.17 5.82 -4.08
CA PHE A 280 -11.98 6.40 -3.45
C PHE A 280 -12.18 6.48 -1.95
N ARG A 281 -11.09 6.30 -1.20
CA ARG A 281 -11.02 6.59 0.23
C ARG A 281 -10.02 7.73 0.47
N ARG A 282 -10.21 8.51 1.54
CA ARG A 282 -9.32 9.60 2.02
C ARG A 282 -9.17 10.83 1.12
N ARG A 283 -9.49 10.77 -0.18
CA ARG A 283 -9.30 11.88 -1.12
C ARG A 283 -10.58 12.30 -1.85
N MET A 284 -11.36 13.16 -1.20
CA MET A 284 -12.61 13.71 -1.76
C MET A 284 -12.42 14.40 -3.13
N THR A 285 -11.24 14.99 -3.37
CA THR A 285 -10.88 15.65 -4.65
C THR A 285 -10.76 14.67 -5.83
N ARG A 286 -10.60 13.37 -5.57
CA ARG A 286 -10.47 12.34 -6.60
C ARG A 286 -11.80 11.95 -7.25
N PHE A 287 -12.93 12.48 -6.81
CA PHE A 287 -14.24 12.24 -7.44
C PHE A 287 -14.23 12.45 -8.97
N LYS A 288 -13.45 13.43 -9.46
CA LYS A 288 -13.31 13.71 -10.90
C LYS A 288 -12.44 12.71 -11.66
N SER A 289 -11.77 11.76 -10.99
CA SER A 289 -10.91 10.78 -11.67
C SER A 289 -11.75 9.70 -12.34
N THR A 290 -11.63 9.65 -13.67
CA THR A 290 -12.39 8.74 -14.53
C THR A 290 -11.62 7.50 -14.94
N SER A 291 -10.29 7.50 -14.74
CA SER A 291 -9.43 6.38 -15.11
C SER A 291 -9.83 5.08 -14.38
N LEU A 292 -9.73 3.99 -15.13
CA LEU A 292 -9.89 2.63 -14.64
C LEU A 292 -8.54 1.92 -14.40
N GLU A 293 -7.42 2.51 -14.85
CA GLU A 293 -6.09 1.90 -14.79
C GLU A 293 -5.12 2.60 -13.81
N ASP A 294 -5.52 3.70 -13.18
CA ASP A 294 -4.68 4.50 -12.27
C ASP A 294 -4.55 3.93 -10.84
N ASN A 295 -4.96 2.68 -10.60
CA ASN A 295 -4.78 2.02 -9.29
C ASN A 295 -3.33 1.56 -9.09
N ALA A 296 -2.84 1.68 -7.86
CA ALA A 296 -1.54 1.11 -7.48
C ALA A 296 -1.58 -0.42 -7.64
N SER A 297 -2.62 -1.07 -7.14
CA SER A 297 -2.89 -2.50 -7.36
C SER A 297 -2.88 -2.90 -8.82
N THR A 298 -3.49 -2.11 -9.71
CA THR A 298 -3.44 -2.37 -11.16
C THR A 298 -2.01 -2.39 -11.69
N SER A 299 -1.18 -1.43 -11.29
CA SER A 299 0.20 -1.32 -11.80
C SER A 299 1.09 -2.46 -11.27
N MET A 300 0.91 -2.84 -10.01
CA MET A 300 1.61 -3.98 -9.38
C MET A 300 1.19 -5.31 -10.02
N MET A 301 -0.11 -5.56 -10.15
CA MET A 301 -0.65 -6.78 -10.76
C MET A 301 -0.26 -6.91 -12.22
N LYS A 302 -0.30 -5.81 -12.98
CA LYS A 302 0.16 -5.81 -14.38
C LYS A 302 1.66 -6.09 -14.48
N THR A 303 2.46 -5.62 -13.51
CA THR A 303 3.91 -5.91 -13.46
C THR A 303 4.16 -7.41 -13.34
N TRP A 304 3.50 -8.10 -12.39
CA TRP A 304 3.66 -9.55 -12.26
C TRP A 304 3.11 -10.33 -13.45
N TYR A 305 1.98 -9.90 -14.01
CA TYR A 305 1.41 -10.53 -15.20
C TYR A 305 2.35 -10.44 -16.41
N LEU A 306 2.87 -9.23 -16.70
CA LEU A 306 3.79 -9.03 -17.81
C LEU A 306 5.07 -9.85 -17.66
N GLU A 307 5.59 -9.90 -16.44
CA GLU A 307 6.84 -10.59 -16.14
C GLU A 307 6.72 -12.12 -16.18
N HIS A 308 5.68 -12.69 -15.57
CA HIS A 308 5.61 -14.14 -15.34
C HIS A 308 4.60 -14.86 -16.23
N GLU A 309 3.47 -14.23 -16.54
CA GLU A 309 2.39 -14.89 -17.29
C GLU A 309 2.46 -14.61 -18.78
N LYS A 310 2.75 -13.35 -19.16
CA LYS A 310 2.97 -12.97 -20.55
C LYS A 310 4.40 -13.28 -21.00
N GLY A 311 5.36 -13.24 -20.07
CA GLY A 311 6.79 -13.43 -20.34
C GLY A 311 7.42 -12.31 -21.18
N VAL A 312 6.74 -11.17 -21.32
CA VAL A 312 7.21 -10.01 -22.10
C VAL A 312 6.89 -8.73 -21.33
N PHE A 313 7.93 -8.01 -20.93
CA PHE A 313 7.83 -6.78 -20.17
C PHE A 313 8.22 -5.55 -21.02
N ASP A 314 7.27 -4.62 -21.20
CA ASP A 314 7.54 -3.26 -21.69
C ASP A 314 7.08 -2.26 -20.62
N VAL A 315 7.96 -1.34 -20.23
CA VAL A 315 7.65 -0.26 -19.28
C VAL A 315 6.45 0.57 -19.74
N LYS A 316 6.26 0.73 -21.06
CA LYS A 316 5.15 1.48 -21.66
C LYS A 316 3.78 0.83 -21.39
N ASP A 317 3.75 -0.48 -21.14
CA ASP A 317 2.52 -1.18 -20.77
C ASP A 317 2.05 -0.80 -19.36
N ILE A 318 2.93 -0.28 -18.50
CA ILE A 318 2.55 0.30 -17.22
C ILE A 318 2.39 1.81 -17.40
N LYS A 319 1.16 2.35 -17.35
CA LYS A 319 0.95 3.79 -17.59
C LYS A 319 1.05 4.67 -16.34
N HIS A 320 0.81 4.09 -15.17
CA HIS A 320 0.71 4.80 -13.91
C HIS A 320 1.48 4.10 -12.81
N ASN A 321 1.72 4.81 -11.69
CA ASN A 321 2.29 4.25 -10.47
C ASN A 321 3.55 3.40 -10.67
N HIS A 322 4.45 3.81 -11.57
CA HIS A 322 5.71 3.10 -11.86
C HIS A 322 6.54 2.78 -10.62
N HIS A 323 6.41 3.60 -9.57
CA HIS A 323 7.11 3.41 -8.30
C HIS A 323 6.56 2.22 -7.50
N GLN A 324 5.26 1.93 -7.62
CA GLN A 324 4.62 0.75 -7.03
C GLN A 324 4.88 -0.49 -7.88
N ALA A 325 4.89 -0.34 -9.21
CA ALA A 325 5.34 -1.38 -10.13
C ALA A 325 6.78 -1.82 -9.80
N LEU A 326 7.67 -0.87 -9.51
CA LEU A 326 9.04 -1.17 -9.08
C LEU A 326 9.03 -2.01 -7.79
N SER A 327 8.27 -1.63 -6.76
CA SER A 327 8.13 -2.42 -5.53
C SER A 327 7.68 -3.86 -5.81
N ALA A 328 6.67 -4.06 -6.67
CA ALA A 328 6.18 -5.38 -7.03
C ALA A 328 7.27 -6.25 -7.70
N LEU A 329 8.16 -5.63 -8.47
CA LEU A 329 9.22 -6.34 -9.19
C LEU A 329 10.37 -6.77 -8.26
N ILE A 330 10.86 -5.88 -7.40
CA ILE A 330 12.17 -6.03 -6.74
C ILE A 330 12.15 -6.91 -5.48
N TYR A 331 10.98 -7.12 -4.86
CA TYR A 331 10.83 -7.95 -3.66
C TYR A 331 10.40 -9.38 -4.00
N ASP A 332 10.48 -10.29 -3.03
CA ASP A 332 10.41 -11.74 -3.25
C ASP A 332 9.03 -12.28 -3.58
N TYR A 333 7.99 -11.65 -3.02
CA TYR A 333 6.64 -12.14 -3.17
C TYR A 333 6.24 -12.20 -4.64
N ARG A 334 5.64 -13.32 -5.04
CA ARG A 334 4.98 -13.49 -6.33
C ARG A 334 3.55 -13.96 -6.12
N PRO A 335 2.58 -13.37 -6.84
CA PRO A 335 1.23 -13.90 -6.87
C PRO A 335 1.23 -15.37 -7.30
N PRO A 336 0.37 -16.22 -6.73
CA PRO A 336 0.21 -17.59 -7.20
C PRO A 336 -0.26 -17.67 -8.64
N THR A 337 0.22 -18.63 -9.41
CA THR A 337 -0.14 -18.77 -10.84
C THR A 337 -1.64 -19.07 -11.02
N GLU A 338 -2.25 -19.76 -10.06
CA GLU A 338 -3.65 -20.16 -10.11
C GLU A 338 -4.63 -18.96 -10.15
N ILE A 339 -4.21 -17.79 -9.65
CA ILE A 339 -5.09 -16.59 -9.64
C ILE A 339 -5.43 -16.11 -11.05
N TRP A 340 -4.54 -16.33 -12.02
CA TRP A 340 -4.72 -15.83 -13.38
C TRP A 340 -5.77 -16.64 -14.13
N ASN A 341 -5.91 -17.91 -13.76
CA ASN A 341 -6.95 -18.81 -14.27
C ASN A 341 -8.32 -18.59 -13.61
N ALA A 342 -8.37 -17.98 -12.43
CA ALA A 342 -9.61 -17.69 -11.69
C ALA A 342 -10.49 -16.62 -12.34
N TYR A 343 -10.15 -16.16 -13.55
CA TYR A 343 -10.79 -15.06 -14.25
C TYR A 343 -12.22 -15.33 -14.74
N THR A 344 -12.62 -16.60 -14.80
CA THR A 344 -13.71 -17.09 -15.66
C THR A 344 -15.01 -17.44 -14.95
N SER A 345 -15.03 -17.56 -13.61
CA SER A 345 -16.25 -17.93 -12.90
C SER A 345 -17.18 -16.73 -12.71
N GLU A 346 -18.44 -16.91 -13.09
CA GLU A 346 -19.49 -15.93 -12.84
C GLU A 346 -19.83 -15.91 -11.35
N ARG A 347 -19.92 -14.71 -10.77
CA ARG A 347 -20.23 -14.55 -9.34
C ARG A 347 -20.56 -13.11 -9.00
N LEU A 348 -21.28 -12.97 -7.88
CA LEU A 348 -21.37 -11.73 -7.14
C LEU A 348 -20.22 -11.69 -6.13
N VAL A 349 -19.45 -10.60 -6.13
CA VAL A 349 -18.33 -10.36 -5.23
C VAL A 349 -18.70 -9.18 -4.34
N LEU A 350 -18.50 -9.35 -3.04
CA LEU A 350 -18.73 -8.33 -2.02
C LEU A 350 -17.43 -8.15 -1.24
N ILE A 351 -16.84 -6.96 -1.33
CA ILE A 351 -15.63 -6.60 -0.59
C ILE A 351 -15.94 -5.43 0.33
N GLY A 352 -15.32 -5.40 1.51
CA GLY A 352 -15.48 -4.32 2.47
C GLY A 352 -14.43 -4.39 3.56
N HIS A 353 -14.44 -3.38 4.42
CA HIS A 353 -13.61 -3.30 5.62
C HIS A 353 -14.50 -3.16 6.85
N GLY A 354 -14.93 -4.27 7.44
CA GLY A 354 -15.72 -4.24 8.66
C GLY A 354 -17.07 -3.47 8.55
N LYS A 355 -17.55 -2.87 9.66
CA LYS A 355 -18.98 -2.62 9.98
C LYS A 355 -19.39 -1.34 9.29
N GLY A 356 -18.58 -0.34 9.56
CA GLY A 356 -18.80 1.01 9.08
C GLY A 356 -18.50 1.20 7.60
N SER A 357 -17.89 0.22 6.91
CA SER A 357 -17.44 0.46 5.54
C SER A 357 -18.58 0.51 4.53
N SER A 358 -18.35 1.24 3.45
CA SER A 358 -19.12 1.04 2.24
C SER A 358 -18.65 -0.26 1.60
N PRO A 359 -19.56 -1.18 1.24
CA PRO A 359 -19.20 -2.34 0.46
C PRO A 359 -18.88 -1.91 -0.98
N GLU A 360 -18.11 -2.76 -1.62
CA GLU A 360 -17.85 -2.80 -3.05
C GLU A 360 -18.52 -4.05 -3.59
N MET A 361 -19.35 -3.85 -4.60
CA MET A 361 -20.15 -4.92 -5.17
C MET A 361 -19.77 -5.07 -6.62
N HIS A 362 -19.48 -6.31 -7.03
CA HIS A 362 -19.14 -6.59 -8.41
C HIS A 362 -19.91 -7.80 -8.89
N SER A 363 -20.45 -7.73 -10.10
CA SER A 363 -20.98 -8.90 -10.78
C SER A 363 -20.12 -9.20 -11.98
N ARG A 364 -19.50 -10.39 -11.94
CA ARG A 364 -18.68 -10.91 -13.03
C ARG A 364 -19.52 -11.85 -13.88
N GLY A 365 -19.34 -11.77 -15.19
CA GLY A 365 -19.87 -12.74 -16.15
C GLY A 365 -18.94 -12.91 -17.34
N LYS A 366 -19.25 -13.85 -18.23
CA LYS A 366 -18.46 -14.03 -19.46
C LYS A 366 -18.53 -12.77 -20.33
N GLY A 367 -17.38 -12.11 -20.55
CA GLY A 367 -17.26 -10.92 -21.40
C GLY A 367 -17.66 -9.60 -20.74
N PHE A 368 -18.00 -9.59 -19.45
CA PHE A 368 -18.37 -8.35 -18.76
C PHE A 368 -18.08 -8.34 -17.25
N MET A 369 -18.06 -7.14 -16.70
CA MET A 369 -18.07 -6.90 -15.26
C MET A 369 -18.88 -5.65 -14.92
N LEU A 370 -19.81 -5.79 -13.98
CA LEU A 370 -20.44 -4.66 -13.30
C LEU A 370 -19.65 -4.34 -12.04
N SER A 371 -19.33 -3.06 -11.84
CA SER A 371 -18.61 -2.56 -10.67
C SER A 371 -19.39 -1.45 -10.00
N ALA A 372 -19.77 -1.64 -8.74
CA ALA A 372 -20.51 -0.68 -7.95
C ALA A 372 -19.55 0.16 -7.10
N GLY A 373 -19.61 1.48 -7.26
CA GLY A 373 -18.71 2.42 -6.61
C GLY A 373 -19.09 2.80 -5.18
N GLY A 374 -19.79 1.94 -4.43
CA GLY A 374 -20.08 2.14 -3.00
C GLY A 374 -21.08 3.26 -2.68
N PHE A 375 -21.13 3.67 -1.41
CA PHE A 375 -21.97 4.77 -0.90
C PHE A 375 -21.21 5.70 0.07
N GLN A 376 -21.63 6.96 0.13
CA GLN A 376 -21.01 7.95 1.01
C GLN A 376 -21.70 7.96 2.38
N ARG A 377 -20.91 7.99 3.47
CA ARG A 377 -21.40 7.93 4.87
C ARG A 377 -21.04 9.18 5.66
N GLY A 378 -21.33 10.35 5.11
CA GLY A 378 -20.90 11.64 5.65
C GLY A 378 -19.42 11.94 5.39
N GLN A 379 -19.01 13.19 5.59
CA GLN A 379 -17.64 13.64 5.31
C GLN A 379 -16.59 12.89 6.15
N ALA A 380 -16.95 12.52 7.38
CA ALA A 380 -16.08 11.74 8.27
C ALA A 380 -15.77 10.32 7.73
N SER A 381 -16.60 9.75 6.86
CA SER A 381 -16.29 8.44 6.27
C SER A 381 -15.11 8.49 5.30
N GLN A 382 -14.81 9.66 4.75
CA GLN A 382 -13.81 9.88 3.70
C GLN A 382 -14.00 8.99 2.46
N LEU A 383 -15.22 8.51 2.23
CA LEU A 383 -15.58 7.70 1.08
C LEU A 383 -16.06 8.60 -0.06
N VAL A 384 -15.55 8.31 -1.25
CA VAL A 384 -15.96 8.92 -2.50
C VAL A 384 -16.57 7.84 -3.35
N THR A 385 -17.86 7.98 -3.56
CA THR A 385 -18.64 7.10 -4.40
C THR A 385 -18.24 7.24 -5.86
N ARG A 386 -18.32 6.14 -6.59
CA ARG A 386 -18.18 6.10 -8.05
C ARG A 386 -19.47 5.61 -8.70
N PRO A 387 -19.73 5.93 -9.97
CA PRO A 387 -20.88 5.37 -10.67
C PRO A 387 -20.83 3.84 -10.69
N ILE A 388 -21.99 3.21 -10.90
CA ILE A 388 -22.00 1.80 -11.30
C ILE A 388 -21.53 1.76 -12.75
N VAL A 389 -20.52 0.94 -13.06
CA VAL A 389 -19.89 0.88 -14.39
C VAL A 389 -20.00 -0.54 -14.94
N LEU A 390 -20.45 -0.66 -16.18
CA LEU A 390 -20.36 -1.88 -16.97
C LEU A 390 -19.10 -1.84 -17.83
N MET A 391 -18.17 -2.74 -17.56
CA MET A 391 -16.95 -2.95 -18.34
C MET A 391 -17.15 -4.13 -19.29
N LEU A 392 -16.89 -3.94 -20.58
CA LEU A 392 -17.02 -4.94 -21.65
C LEU A 392 -15.66 -5.23 -22.28
N ASP A 393 -15.57 -6.21 -23.19
CA ASP A 393 -14.35 -6.52 -23.95
C ASP A 393 -14.00 -5.52 -25.07
N ASP A 394 -14.07 -4.23 -24.74
CA ASP A 394 -13.91 -3.09 -25.65
C ASP A 394 -12.59 -2.33 -25.47
N GLY A 395 -11.79 -2.69 -24.45
CA GLY A 395 -10.53 -2.01 -24.14
C GLY A 395 -10.66 -0.59 -23.58
N VAL A 396 -11.88 -0.12 -23.26
CA VAL A 396 -12.11 1.23 -22.74
C VAL A 396 -11.52 1.39 -21.34
N MET A 397 -10.68 2.41 -21.14
CA MET A 397 -9.95 2.68 -19.88
C MET A 397 -10.50 3.86 -19.06
N ASP A 398 -11.54 4.53 -19.55
CA ASP A 398 -12.18 5.67 -18.89
C ASP A 398 -13.64 5.32 -18.63
N HIS A 399 -14.08 5.37 -17.37
CA HIS A 399 -15.44 4.97 -17.03
C HIS A 399 -16.53 5.85 -17.65
N MET A 400 -16.22 7.10 -18.00
CA MET A 400 -17.18 8.00 -18.66
C MET A 400 -17.49 7.56 -20.08
N LYS A 401 -16.62 6.73 -20.66
CA LYS A 401 -16.80 6.10 -21.98
C LYS A 401 -17.42 4.69 -21.88
N CYS A 402 -17.71 4.22 -20.66
CA CYS A 402 -18.45 2.99 -20.42
C CYS A 402 -19.94 3.28 -20.21
N PHE A 403 -20.79 2.27 -20.35
CA PHE A 403 -22.15 2.34 -19.81
C PHE A 403 -22.08 2.47 -18.29
N HIS A 404 -22.72 3.51 -17.75
CA HIS A 404 -22.64 3.80 -16.33
C HIS A 404 -23.94 4.39 -15.78
N ILE A 405 -24.19 4.12 -14.49
CA ILE A 405 -25.33 4.66 -13.74
C ILE A 405 -24.76 5.57 -12.65
N ASN A 406 -25.02 6.87 -12.78
CA ASN A 406 -24.70 7.86 -11.76
C ASN A 406 -25.71 7.80 -10.61
N GLY A 407 -25.29 8.22 -9.42
CA GLY A 407 -26.23 8.39 -8.31
C GLY A 407 -27.05 9.68 -8.47
N LYS A 408 -28.24 9.72 -7.88
CA LYS A 408 -29.06 10.93 -7.85
C LYS A 408 -28.42 12.08 -7.07
N GLY A 409 -28.35 13.25 -7.69
CA GLY A 409 -27.97 14.51 -7.06
C GLY A 409 -26.47 14.65 -6.82
N LYS A 410 -26.10 15.37 -5.74
CA LYS A 410 -24.69 15.60 -5.37
C LYS A 410 -24.01 14.28 -4.98
N TRP A 411 -22.78 14.06 -5.43
CA TRP A 411 -22.05 12.80 -5.21
C TRP A 411 -21.91 12.39 -3.74
N GLN A 412 -21.86 13.37 -2.84
CA GLN A 412 -21.83 13.13 -1.39
C GLN A 412 -23.11 12.49 -0.86
N LYS A 413 -24.16 12.35 -1.67
CA LYS A 413 -25.41 11.66 -1.32
C LYS A 413 -25.63 10.39 -2.13
N TRP A 414 -24.68 10.03 -3.00
CA TRP A 414 -24.84 8.85 -3.84
C TRP A 414 -24.81 7.58 -3.00
N ASN A 415 -25.67 6.65 -3.40
CA ASN A 415 -25.64 5.27 -2.97
C ASN A 415 -25.64 4.39 -4.23
N ASN A 416 -24.44 4.00 -4.65
CA ASN A 416 -24.20 3.23 -5.87
C ASN A 416 -23.83 1.79 -5.52
N THR A 417 -24.57 1.18 -4.60
CA THR A 417 -24.44 -0.24 -4.23
C THR A 417 -25.48 -1.14 -4.90
N GLY A 418 -26.23 -0.64 -5.89
CA GLY A 418 -27.30 -1.39 -6.56
C GLY A 418 -26.78 -2.38 -7.59
N VAL A 419 -25.85 -3.27 -7.23
CA VAL A 419 -25.35 -4.35 -8.09
C VAL A 419 -25.73 -5.70 -7.50
N HIS A 420 -26.28 -6.56 -8.34
CA HIS A 420 -26.58 -7.96 -8.05
C HIS A 420 -26.06 -8.83 -9.20
N HIS A 421 -26.21 -10.15 -9.10
CA HIS A 421 -25.81 -11.08 -10.15
C HIS A 421 -26.45 -10.70 -11.50
N ARG A 422 -25.60 -10.29 -12.45
CA ARG A 422 -25.91 -9.83 -13.82
C ARG A 422 -26.94 -8.70 -13.89
N PHE A 423 -27.04 -7.90 -12.83
CA PHE A 423 -28.04 -6.85 -12.72
C PHE A 423 -27.47 -5.62 -12.02
N ALA A 424 -27.83 -4.43 -12.50
CA ALA A 424 -27.50 -3.17 -11.87
C ALA A 424 -28.72 -2.24 -11.89
N VAL A 425 -28.92 -1.52 -10.80
CA VAL A 425 -29.95 -0.50 -10.65
C VAL A 425 -29.39 0.72 -9.94
N GLY A 426 -29.72 1.90 -10.44
CA GLY A 426 -29.47 3.17 -9.77
C GLY A 426 -30.76 3.78 -9.23
N ARG A 427 -30.60 4.80 -8.40
CA ARG A 427 -31.69 5.59 -7.84
C ARG A 427 -31.56 7.05 -8.26
#